data_AF-A0A359E6J8-F1
#
_entry.id   AF-A0A359E6J8-F1
#
_cell.length_a   1.000
_cell.length_b   1.000
_cell.length_c   1.000
_cell.angle_alpha   90.00
_cell.angle_beta   90.00
_cell.angle_gamma   90.00
#
_symmetry.space_group_name_H-M   'P 1'
#
loop_
_entity.id
_entity.type
_entity.pdbx_description
1 polymer ?
#
loop_
_entity_poly.entity_id
_entity_poly.type
_entity_poly.pdbx_seq_one_letter_code
_entity_poly.pdbx_strand_id
1 'polypeptide(L)'
;EDLMFGDLEVPAGEYTLFTIPEQDGGTLIINKQTGQNGRSYDESRDLGRVPMEIATTDEMVEAFTISVEETEEGGELNLAWGNTVFKADFTIQ
;
A
#
# COMPACT_ATOMS: atom_id res chain seq x y z
N GLU A 1 15.87 -1.72 6.45
CA GLU A 1 15.58 -0.31 6.76
C GLU A 1 14.14 -0.17 7.22
N ASP A 2 13.91 0.81 8.07
CA ASP A 2 12.58 1.23 8.48
C ASP A 2 12.02 2.17 7.40
N LEU A 3 10.71 2.13 7.20
CA LEU A 3 10.02 2.96 6.21
C LEU A 3 9.08 3.93 6.92
N MET A 4 8.78 5.06 6.28
CA MET A 4 7.78 6.01 6.76
C MET A 4 6.73 6.25 5.68
N PHE A 5 5.49 5.88 5.96
CA PHE A 5 4.33 6.15 5.11
C PHE A 5 3.52 7.31 5.71
N GLY A 6 3.66 8.52 5.19
CA GLY A 6 3.13 9.72 5.84
C GLY A 6 3.68 9.85 7.26
N ASP A 7 2.82 9.81 8.29
CA ASP A 7 3.23 9.85 9.70
C ASP A 7 3.42 8.44 10.32
N LEU A 8 3.21 7.37 9.55
CA LEU A 8 3.31 5.99 10.03
C LEU A 8 4.73 5.45 9.87
N GLU A 9 5.41 5.25 10.98
CA GLU A 9 6.67 4.50 11.04
C GLU A 9 6.39 2.99 10.88
N VAL A 10 7.11 2.37 9.96
CA VAL A 10 7.03 0.94 9.63
C VAL A 10 8.41 0.33 9.82
N PRO A 11 8.68 -0.27 10.99
CA PRO A 11 9.95 -0.93 11.25
C PRO A 11 10.20 -2.08 10.27
N ALA A 12 11.46 -2.34 9.94
CA ALA A 12 11.89 -3.43 9.08
C ALA A 12 11.28 -4.76 9.54
N GLY A 13 10.57 -5.46 8.65
CA GLY A 13 9.88 -6.69 9.00
C GLY A 13 8.99 -7.22 7.88
N GLU A 14 8.23 -8.26 8.22
CA GLU A 14 7.23 -8.86 7.34
C GLU A 14 5.84 -8.41 7.77
N TYR A 15 5.03 -7.99 6.81
CA TYR A 15 3.67 -7.50 7.03
C TYR A 15 2.73 -8.05 5.97
N THR A 16 1.44 -8.09 6.31
CA THR A 16 0.37 -8.29 5.32
C THR A 16 -0.21 -6.93 4.95
N LEU A 17 -0.39 -6.68 3.66
CA LEU A 17 -1.08 -5.49 3.16
C LEU A 17 -2.55 -5.82 2.90
N PHE A 18 -3.44 -4.97 3.42
CA PHE A 18 -4.86 -4.94 3.05
C PHE A 18 -5.21 -3.58 2.48
N THR A 19 -6.28 -3.52 1.69
CA THR A 19 -6.76 -2.26 1.12
C THR A 19 -8.26 -2.10 1.27
N ILE A 20 -8.67 -0.85 1.45
CA ILE A 20 -10.06 -0.40 1.34
C ILE A 20 -10.09 0.59 0.17
N PRO A 21 -10.45 0.16 -1.05
CA PRO A 21 -10.54 1.06 -2.18
C PRO A 21 -11.80 1.94 -2.08
N GLU A 22 -11.66 3.21 -2.42
CA GLU A 22 -12.75 4.20 -2.47
C GLU A 22 -12.73 4.93 -3.81
N GLN A 23 -13.75 5.77 -4.07
CA GLN A 23 -13.88 6.46 -5.36
C GLN A 23 -12.81 7.54 -5.58
N ASP A 24 -12.46 8.26 -4.52
CA ASP A 24 -11.57 9.44 -4.56
C ASP A 24 -10.22 9.17 -3.87
N GLY A 25 -9.84 7.89 -3.71
CA GLY A 25 -8.65 7.47 -2.98
C GLY A 25 -8.81 6.08 -2.40
N GLY A 26 -8.07 5.78 -1.35
CA GLY A 26 -8.31 4.56 -0.58
C GLY A 26 -7.51 4.53 0.70
N THR A 27 -7.57 3.40 1.39
CA THR A 27 -6.75 3.16 2.58
C THR A 27 -5.90 1.92 2.36
N LEU A 28 -4.58 2.08 2.53
CA LEU A 28 -3.65 0.97 2.70
C LEU A 28 -3.57 0.65 4.19
N ILE A 29 -3.69 -0.62 4.53
CA ILE A 29 -3.56 -1.12 5.89
C ILE A 29 -2.32 -2.00 5.95
N ILE A 30 -1.40 -1.67 6.87
CA ILE A 30 -0.21 -2.46 7.14
C ILE A 30 -0.50 -3.27 8.40
N ASN A 31 -0.56 -4.60 8.29
CA ASN A 31 -0.98 -5.49 9.38
C ASN A 31 0.16 -6.41 9.82
N LYS A 32 0.35 -6.54 11.14
CA LYS A 32 1.43 -7.33 11.79
C LYS A 32 1.18 -8.84 11.79
N GLN A 33 0.03 -9.31 11.34
CA GLN A 33 -0.27 -10.72 11.26
C GLN A 33 0.10 -11.24 9.86
N THR A 34 1.04 -12.18 9.82
CA THR A 34 1.53 -12.78 8.57
C THR A 34 1.17 -14.28 8.50
N GLY A 35 1.45 -14.92 7.37
CA GLY A 35 1.16 -16.35 7.15
C GLY A 35 -0.33 -16.69 6.97
N GLN A 36 -1.19 -15.68 6.79
CA GLN A 36 -2.62 -15.86 6.56
C GLN A 36 -2.93 -16.08 5.07
N ASN A 37 -4.10 -16.65 4.78
CA ASN A 37 -4.59 -16.87 3.42
C ASN A 37 -5.10 -15.60 2.72
N GLY A 38 -4.86 -14.41 3.29
CA GLY A 38 -5.32 -13.11 2.79
C GLY A 38 -6.81 -12.80 2.97
N ARG A 39 -7.61 -13.69 3.58
CA ARG A 39 -9.07 -13.49 3.80
C ARG A 39 -9.42 -13.30 5.28
N SER A 40 -8.56 -13.79 6.16
CA SER A 40 -8.66 -13.56 7.59
C SER A 40 -8.06 -12.21 7.94
N TYR A 41 -8.88 -11.32 8.47
CA TYR A 41 -8.50 -9.96 8.86
C TYR A 41 -8.84 -9.75 10.34
N ASP A 42 -7.88 -9.22 11.09
CA ASP A 42 -8.00 -8.82 12.49
C ASP A 42 -7.44 -7.40 12.64
N GLU A 43 -8.34 -6.44 12.79
CA GLU A 43 -8.03 -5.01 12.93
C GLU A 43 -7.13 -4.73 14.14
N SER A 44 -7.19 -5.54 15.21
CA SER A 44 -6.31 -5.36 16.38
C SER A 44 -4.84 -5.61 16.08
N ARG A 45 -4.54 -6.19 14.92
CA ARG A 45 -3.20 -6.47 14.41
C ARG A 45 -2.69 -5.41 13.43
N ASP A 46 -3.48 -4.38 13.12
CA ASP A 46 -3.05 -3.27 12.29
C ASP A 46 -1.86 -2.56 12.96
N LEU A 47 -0.75 -2.41 12.23
CA LEU A 47 0.31 -1.48 12.60
C LEU A 47 -0.19 -0.06 12.40
N GLY A 48 -0.87 0.19 11.27
CA GLY A 48 -1.44 1.48 10.96
C GLY A 48 -2.15 1.47 9.62
N ARG A 49 -2.72 2.63 9.30
CA ARG A 49 -3.48 2.89 8.08
C ARG A 49 -2.94 4.13 7.41
N VAL A 50 -2.77 4.05 6.09
CA VAL A 50 -2.15 5.07 5.26
C VAL A 50 -3.16 5.47 4.20
N PRO A 51 -3.50 6.76 4.05
CA PRO A 51 -4.32 7.20 2.94
C PRO A 51 -3.57 6.97 1.63
N MET A 52 -4.27 6.46 0.63
CA MET A 52 -3.76 6.29 -0.73
C MET A 52 -4.33 7.37 -1.63
N GLU A 53 -3.47 7.87 -2.52
CA GLU A 53 -3.92 8.68 -3.65
C GLU A 53 -4.45 7.78 -4.78
N ILE A 54 -5.28 8.35 -5.65
CA ILE A 54 -5.81 7.66 -6.83
C ILE A 54 -5.39 8.41 -8.08
N ALA A 55 -4.92 7.66 -9.08
CA ALA A 55 -4.61 8.18 -10.40
C ALA A 55 -5.33 7.35 -11.49
N THR A 56 -5.59 7.99 -12.62
CA THR A 56 -6.07 7.32 -13.84
C THR A 56 -4.94 7.21 -14.85
N THR A 57 -4.81 6.04 -15.49
CA THR A 57 -3.79 5.76 -16.51
C THR A 57 -4.43 5.59 -17.89
N ASP A 58 -3.69 5.95 -18.94
CA ASP A 58 -4.14 5.69 -20.33
C ASP A 58 -4.00 4.20 -20.70
N GLU A 59 -3.03 3.51 -20.12
CA GLU A 59 -2.82 2.09 -20.31
C GLU A 59 -3.73 1.27 -19.39
N MET A 60 -4.45 0.31 -19.97
CA MET A 60 -5.33 -0.59 -19.23
C MET A 60 -4.54 -1.80 -18.71
N VAL A 61 -4.48 -1.94 -17.39
CA VAL A 61 -3.82 -3.03 -16.68
C VAL A 61 -4.82 -4.16 -16.42
N GLU A 62 -4.75 -5.24 -17.20
CA GLU A 62 -5.71 -6.36 -17.05
C GLU A 62 -5.50 -7.17 -15.77
N ALA A 63 -4.25 -7.47 -15.42
CA ALA A 63 -3.90 -8.22 -14.23
C ALA A 63 -3.58 -7.27 -13.08
N PHE A 64 -4.23 -7.47 -11.93
CA PHE A 64 -3.91 -6.71 -10.72
C PHE A 64 -2.41 -6.78 -10.44
N THR A 65 -1.76 -5.62 -10.48
CA THR A 65 -0.30 -5.49 -10.44
C THR A 65 0.07 -4.63 -9.24
N ILE A 66 1.04 -5.12 -8.46
CA ILE A 66 1.68 -4.35 -7.38
C ILE A 66 3.11 -4.07 -7.82
N SER A 67 3.50 -2.80 -7.80
CA SER A 67 4.86 -2.35 -8.10
C SER A 67 5.35 -1.34 -7.06
N VAL A 68 6.67 -1.20 -6.99
CA VAL A 68 7.32 -0.14 -6.21
C VAL A 68 8.18 0.64 -7.20
N GLU A 69 7.98 1.94 -7.26
CA GLU A 69 8.81 2.86 -8.04
C GLU A 69 9.75 3.61 -7.11
N GLU A 70 11.03 3.68 -7.45
CA GLU A 70 12.04 4.37 -6.63
C GLU A 70 11.88 5.89 -6.77
N THR A 71 11.97 6.61 -5.64
CA THR A 71 12.01 8.08 -5.57
C THR A 71 13.32 8.54 -4.95
N GLU A 72 13.59 9.84 -4.92
CA GLU A 72 14.85 10.37 -4.33
C GLU A 72 15.01 10.02 -2.84
N GLU A 73 13.91 9.93 -2.09
CA GLU A 73 13.92 9.71 -0.63
C GLU A 73 13.37 8.33 -0.22
N GLY A 74 12.88 7.52 -1.17
CA GLY A 74 12.33 6.20 -0.90
C GLY A 74 11.64 5.59 -2.11
N GLY A 75 10.32 5.46 -2.06
CA GLY A 75 9.55 4.90 -3.17
C GLY A 75 8.05 5.16 -3.11
N GLU A 76 7.36 4.85 -4.21
CA GLU A 76 5.91 4.88 -4.35
C GLU A 76 5.39 3.45 -4.54
N LEU A 77 4.55 2.97 -3.63
CA LEU A 77 3.82 1.72 -3.78
C LEU A 77 2.61 1.94 -4.70
N ASN A 78 2.53 1.18 -5.77
CA ASN A 78 1.48 1.27 -6.79
C ASN A 78 0.65 -0.01 -6.84
N LEU A 79 -0.67 0.15 -6.82
CA LEU A 79 -1.65 -0.94 -6.95
C LEU A 79 -2.55 -0.65 -8.15
N ALA A 80 -2.28 -1.32 -9.27
CA ALA A 80 -2.87 -1.01 -10.57
C ALA A 80 -3.86 -2.07 -11.05
N TRP A 81 -5.04 -1.64 -11.51
CA TRP A 81 -6.01 -2.48 -12.22
C TRP A 81 -6.96 -1.65 -13.08
N GLY A 82 -7.24 -2.13 -14.30
CA GLY A 82 -7.93 -1.36 -15.32
C GLY A 82 -7.16 -0.08 -15.62
N ASN A 83 -7.83 1.06 -15.59
CA ASN A 83 -7.20 2.37 -15.73
C ASN A 83 -6.99 3.07 -14.38
N THR A 84 -7.06 2.35 -13.27
CA THR A 84 -6.96 2.91 -11.91
C THR A 84 -5.68 2.46 -11.25
N VAL A 85 -5.00 3.41 -10.61
CA VAL A 85 -3.82 3.14 -9.77
C VAL A 85 -4.03 3.79 -8.41
N PHE A 86 -3.90 2.99 -7.35
CA PHE A 86 -3.78 3.52 -6.00
C PHE A 86 -2.30 3.64 -5.63
N LYS A 87 -1.94 4.77 -5.02
CA LYS A 87 -0.56 5.16 -4.74
C LYS A 87 -0.37 5.41 -3.25
N ALA A 88 0.74 4.95 -2.70
CA ALA A 88 1.18 5.30 -1.36
C ALA A 88 2.69 5.53 -1.34
N ASP A 89 3.10 6.77 -1.11
CA ASP A 89 4.50 7.14 -0.97
C ASP A 89 5.06 6.69 0.38
N PHE A 90 6.35 6.33 0.37
CA PHE A 90 7.14 6.13 1.57
C PHE A 90 8.57 6.65 1.41
N THR A 91 9.16 7.04 2.54
CA THR A 91 10.60 7.34 2.63
C THR A 91 11.33 6.23 3.37
N ILE A 92 12.63 6.10 3.10
CA ILE A 92 13.53 5.22 3.84
C ILE A 92 14.15 6.03 4.99
N GLN A 93 14.11 5.48 6.20
CA GLN A 93 14.69 6.09 7.40
C GLN A 93 16.15 5.67 7.62
#